data_AF-A0A4Q9UYK9-F1
#
_entry.id   AF-A0A4Q9UYK9-F1
#
_cell.length_a   1.000
_cell.length_b   1.000
_cell.length_c   1.000
_cell.angle_alpha   90.00
_cell.angle_beta   90.00
_cell.angle_gamma   90.00
#
_symmetry.space_group_name_H-M   'P 1'
#
loop_
_entity.id
_entity.type
_entity.pdbx_description
1 polymer ?
#
loop_
_entity_poly.entity_id
_entity_poly.type
_entity_poly.pdbx_seq_one_letter_code
_entity_poly.pdbx_strand_id
1 'polypeptide(L)'
;MYEQSLSDTNSRRTLLILRLAGNLGLRVDEICRVNIEDIMPDLLGYSLRVTGKGGVVRYLPLPTTMHRDLIAAADPVTGFVFPGKINGHLSARWVGKIGARALPGEWTLHTLRHRFGTISYRQDHDLLTVQRLLGHLQVSTTQRYVEPAKEAMRSTILAISI
;
A
#
# COMPACT_ATOMS: atom_id res chain seq x y z
N MET A 1 7.36 -16.17 3.89
CA MET A 1 6.76 -15.57 5.10
C MET A 1 5.50 -14.77 4.81
N TYR A 2 5.54 -13.56 4.22
CA TYR A 2 4.31 -12.83 3.82
C TYR A 2 3.43 -13.62 2.84
N GLU A 3 4.04 -14.21 1.80
CA GLU A 3 3.31 -15.01 0.81
C GLU A 3 2.68 -16.27 1.41
N GLN A 4 3.32 -16.87 2.43
CA GLN A 4 2.75 -17.98 3.20
C GLN A 4 1.53 -17.50 4.01
N SER A 5 1.62 -16.35 4.69
CA SER A 5 0.46 -15.75 5.38
C SER A 5 -0.72 -15.46 4.45
N LEU A 6 -0.49 -15.15 3.17
CA LEU A 6 -1.56 -14.98 2.18
C LEU A 6 -2.24 -16.33 1.86
N SER A 7 -1.47 -17.41 1.78
CA SER A 7 -1.97 -18.76 1.49
C SER A 7 -2.66 -19.42 2.69
N ASP A 8 -2.21 -19.13 3.91
CA ASP A 8 -2.69 -19.79 5.14
C ASP A 8 -3.95 -19.12 5.72
N THR A 9 -4.29 -17.89 5.27
CA THR A 9 -5.45 -17.15 5.77
C THR A 9 -6.74 -17.56 5.04
N ASN A 10 -7.68 -18.14 5.77
CA ASN A 10 -9.03 -18.44 5.26
C ASN A 10 -10.00 -17.24 5.33
N SER A 11 -9.59 -16.14 5.97
CA SER A 11 -10.40 -14.93 6.12
C SER A 11 -10.18 -13.97 4.97
N ARG A 12 -11.20 -13.78 4.11
CA ARG A 12 -11.18 -12.80 3.01
C ARG A 12 -10.84 -11.39 3.48
N ARG A 13 -11.35 -11.00 4.65
CA ARG A 13 -11.05 -9.70 5.28
C ARG A 13 -9.57 -9.56 5.61
N THR A 14 -8.99 -10.58 6.24
CA THR A 14 -7.58 -10.59 6.60
C THR A 14 -6.72 -10.53 5.34
N LEU A 15 -7.04 -11.32 4.32
CA LEU A 15 -6.35 -11.32 3.04
C LEU A 15 -6.35 -9.93 2.39
N LEU A 16 -7.50 -9.26 2.35
CA LEU A 16 -7.60 -7.90 1.82
C LEU A 16 -6.75 -6.88 2.60
N ILE A 17 -6.77 -6.93 3.94
CA ILE A 17 -5.92 -6.07 4.78
C ILE A 17 -4.44 -6.27 4.43
N LEU A 18 -4.00 -7.51 4.33
CA LEU A 18 -2.60 -7.83 4.01
C LEU A 18 -2.22 -7.37 2.60
N ARG A 19 -3.09 -7.59 1.60
CA ARG A 19 -2.86 -7.16 0.21
C ARG A 19 -2.84 -5.64 0.06
N LEU A 20 -3.72 -4.91 0.74
CA LEU A 20 -3.71 -3.45 0.71
C LEU A 20 -2.42 -2.87 1.32
N ALA A 21 -1.91 -3.48 2.38
CA ALA A 21 -0.62 -3.09 2.97
C ALA A 21 0.57 -3.48 2.08
N GLY A 22 0.60 -4.72 1.59
CA GLY A 22 1.76 -5.30 0.91
C GLY A 22 1.86 -5.04 -0.59
N ASN A 23 0.72 -4.80 -1.27
CA ASN A 23 0.68 -4.64 -2.72
C ASN A 23 0.34 -3.20 -3.16
N LEU A 24 -0.33 -2.42 -2.30
CA LEU A 24 -0.62 -1.00 -2.57
C LEU A 24 0.09 -0.07 -1.57
N GLY A 25 0.78 -0.63 -0.58
CA GLY A 25 1.53 0.15 0.39
C GLY A 25 0.67 1.01 1.31
N LEU A 26 -0.62 0.73 1.53
CA LEU A 26 -1.46 1.59 2.39
C LEU A 26 -1.03 1.54 3.87
N ARG A 27 -1.22 2.65 4.58
CA ARG A 27 -1.12 2.69 6.05
C ARG A 27 -2.36 2.08 6.70
N VAL A 28 -2.24 1.65 7.95
CA VAL A 28 -3.37 1.06 8.68
C VAL A 28 -4.59 1.99 8.79
N ASP A 29 -4.36 3.30 8.93
CA ASP A 29 -5.40 4.33 8.97
C ASP A 29 -6.05 4.59 7.60
N GLU A 30 -5.33 4.32 6.52
CA GLU A 30 -5.86 4.38 5.15
C GLU A 30 -6.65 3.09 4.85
N ILE A 31 -6.12 1.92 5.21
CA ILE A 31 -6.76 0.61 5.01
C ILE A 31 -8.13 0.59 5.67
N CYS A 32 -8.24 1.06 6.91
CA CYS A 32 -9.50 0.99 7.64
C CYS A 32 -10.60 1.89 7.04
N ARG A 33 -10.26 2.82 6.14
CA ARG A 33 -11.17 3.79 5.53
C ARG A 33 -11.48 3.50 4.07
N VAL A 34 -10.93 2.43 3.48
CA VAL A 34 -11.20 2.10 2.07
C VAL A 34 -12.70 1.94 1.85
N ASN A 35 -13.22 2.77 0.96
CA ASN A 35 -14.61 2.80 0.54
C ASN A 35 -14.68 2.62 -0.98
N ILE A 36 -15.71 1.93 -1.48
CA ILE A 36 -15.90 1.74 -2.92
C ILE A 36 -16.21 3.04 -3.66
N GLU A 37 -16.72 4.07 -2.98
CA GLU A 37 -16.95 5.39 -3.56
C GLU A 37 -15.64 6.11 -3.92
N ASP A 38 -14.52 5.73 -3.30
CA ASP A 38 -13.19 6.23 -3.65
C ASP A 38 -12.55 5.48 -4.83
N ILE A 39 -13.23 4.48 -5.39
CA ILE A 39 -12.77 3.77 -6.59
C ILE A 39 -13.32 4.47 -7.83
N MET A 40 -12.42 4.89 -8.71
CA MET A 40 -12.76 5.62 -9.93
C MET A 40 -12.19 4.97 -11.18
N PRO A 41 -12.87 5.09 -12.33
CA PRO A 41 -12.31 4.72 -13.61
C PRO A 41 -10.97 5.43 -13.86
N ASP A 42 -10.05 4.73 -14.47
CA ASP A 42 -8.72 5.20 -14.85
C ASP A 42 -8.37 4.66 -16.25
N LEU A 43 -7.30 5.17 -16.87
CA LEU A 43 -6.94 4.92 -18.27
C LEU A 43 -6.94 3.42 -18.65
N LEU A 44 -6.46 2.56 -17.76
CA LEU A 44 -6.32 1.12 -17.97
C LEU A 44 -7.21 0.27 -17.04
N GLY A 45 -8.16 0.88 -16.33
CA GLY A 45 -9.02 0.16 -15.39
C GLY A 45 -9.58 1.04 -14.29
N TYR A 46 -9.17 0.80 -13.05
CA TYR A 46 -9.65 1.53 -11.89
C TYR A 46 -8.49 1.98 -11.01
N SER A 47 -8.64 3.12 -10.36
CA SER A 47 -7.73 3.63 -9.35
C SER A 47 -8.48 3.87 -8.05
N LEU A 48 -7.80 3.58 -6.94
CA LEU A 48 -8.27 3.93 -5.60
C LEU A 48 -7.74 5.31 -5.22
N ARG A 49 -8.64 6.23 -4.93
CA ARG A 49 -8.33 7.51 -4.31
C ARG A 49 -8.02 7.29 -2.84
N VAL A 50 -6.84 7.72 -2.38
CA VAL A 50 -6.43 7.61 -0.98
C VAL A 50 -6.06 8.98 -0.43
N THR A 51 -6.74 9.39 0.64
CA THR A 51 -6.39 10.60 1.41
C THR A 51 -5.51 10.22 2.61
N GLY A 52 -4.23 10.57 2.52
CA GLY A 52 -3.25 10.33 3.58
C GLY A 52 -3.19 11.46 4.62
N LYS A 53 -2.19 11.34 5.52
CA LYS A 53 -1.90 12.34 6.56
C LYS A 53 -1.71 13.73 5.94
N GLY A 54 -2.34 14.74 6.55
CA GLY A 54 -2.25 16.14 6.10
C GLY A 54 -3.14 16.46 4.89
N GLY A 55 -4.07 15.58 4.53
CA GLY A 55 -5.00 15.81 3.42
C GLY A 55 -4.41 15.50 2.04
N VAL A 56 -3.21 14.91 1.98
CA VAL A 56 -2.55 14.56 0.71
C VAL A 56 -3.35 13.48 0.00
N VAL A 57 -3.82 13.77 -1.20
CA VAL A 57 -4.55 12.82 -2.04
C VAL A 57 -3.58 12.17 -3.03
N ARG A 58 -3.71 10.86 -3.21
CA ARG A 58 -3.05 10.10 -4.28
C ARG A 58 -4.00 9.10 -4.91
N TYR A 59 -3.73 8.71 -6.14
CA TYR A 59 -4.49 7.70 -6.88
C TYR A 59 -3.60 6.48 -7.07
N LEU A 60 -4.09 5.31 -6.66
CA LEU A 60 -3.36 4.05 -6.72
C LEU A 60 -4.04 3.12 -7.73
N PRO A 61 -3.37 2.79 -8.85
CA PRO A 61 -3.90 1.82 -9.80
C PRO A 61 -4.24 0.50 -9.13
N LEU A 62 -5.48 0.04 -9.32
CA LEU A 62 -5.96 -1.21 -8.75
C LEU A 62 -5.78 -2.37 -9.74
N PRO A 63 -5.07 -3.44 -9.36
CA PRO A 63 -5.14 -4.69 -10.09
C PRO A 63 -6.58 -5.17 -10.17
N THR A 64 -7.01 -5.69 -11.33
CA THR A 64 -8.40 -6.12 -11.59
C THR A 64 -8.94 -7.07 -10.52
N THR A 65 -8.11 -7.99 -10.03
CA THR A 65 -8.49 -8.93 -8.98
C THR A 65 -8.76 -8.22 -7.65
N MET A 66 -7.94 -7.23 -7.29
CA MET A 66 -8.13 -6.44 -6.07
C MET A 66 -9.38 -5.58 -6.17
N HIS A 67 -9.60 -4.90 -7.30
CA HIS A 67 -10.83 -4.14 -7.54
C HIS A 67 -12.07 -5.00 -7.28
N ARG A 68 -12.17 -6.17 -7.92
CA ARG A 68 -13.27 -7.12 -7.72
C ARG A 68 -13.43 -7.54 -6.26
N ASP A 69 -12.32 -7.81 -5.57
CA ASP A 69 -12.36 -8.23 -4.17
C ASP A 69 -12.82 -7.12 -3.21
N LEU A 70 -12.46 -5.86 -3.50
CA LEU A 70 -12.94 -4.71 -2.74
C LEU A 70 -14.44 -4.51 -2.93
N ILE A 71 -14.94 -4.52 -4.17
CA ILE A 71 -16.37 -4.40 -4.47
C ILE A 71 -17.17 -5.50 -3.77
N ALA A 72 -16.69 -6.74 -3.82
CA ALA A 72 -17.38 -7.88 -3.23
C ALA A 72 -17.30 -7.94 -1.69
N ALA A 73 -16.41 -7.16 -1.06
CA ALA A 73 -16.26 -7.10 0.39
C ALA A 73 -16.94 -5.86 1.01
N ALA A 74 -17.37 -4.91 0.18
CA ALA A 74 -17.97 -3.67 0.63
C ALA A 74 -19.34 -3.91 1.28
N ASP A 75 -19.58 -3.17 2.35
CA ASP A 75 -20.90 -3.08 2.94
C ASP A 75 -21.87 -2.40 1.96
N PRO A 76 -23.05 -2.98 1.67
CA PRO A 76 -23.93 -2.49 0.62
C PRO A 76 -24.62 -1.16 0.96
N VAL A 77 -24.63 -0.76 2.24
CA VAL A 77 -25.27 0.48 2.69
C VAL A 77 -24.25 1.61 2.78
N THR A 78 -23.08 1.34 3.36
CA THR A 78 -22.08 2.36 3.67
C THR A 78 -20.92 2.42 2.68
N GLY A 79 -20.75 1.39 1.83
CA GLY A 79 -19.64 1.27 0.88
C GLY A 79 -18.28 0.94 1.49
N PHE A 80 -18.15 0.92 2.82
CA PHE A 80 -16.88 0.61 3.46
C PHE A 80 -16.52 -0.87 3.26
N VAL A 81 -15.28 -1.12 2.82
CA VAL A 81 -14.72 -2.48 2.67
C VAL A 81 -14.50 -3.15 4.02
N PHE A 82 -14.33 -2.35 5.07
CA PHE A 82 -14.13 -2.81 6.43
C PHE A 82 -15.15 -2.14 7.37
N PRO A 83 -16.42 -2.56 7.35
CA PRO A 83 -17.47 -1.92 8.13
C PRO A 83 -17.23 -2.06 9.64
N GLY A 84 -17.61 -1.04 10.40
CA GLY A 84 -17.41 -1.00 11.84
C GLY A 84 -18.07 0.19 12.53
N LYS A 85 -17.82 0.33 13.84
CA LYS A 85 -18.48 1.34 14.68
C LYS A 85 -17.81 2.71 14.67
N ILE A 86 -16.67 2.86 14.01
CA ILE A 86 -15.97 4.15 13.93
C ILE A 86 -16.37 4.81 12.62
N ASN A 87 -17.37 5.70 12.66
CA ASN A 87 -17.87 6.41 11.47
C ASN A 87 -18.20 5.47 10.30
N GLY A 88 -18.78 4.30 10.59
CA GLY A 88 -19.14 3.28 9.59
C GLY A 88 -18.02 2.28 9.26
N HIS A 89 -16.79 2.47 9.76
CA HIS A 89 -15.66 1.61 9.46
C HIS A 89 -14.94 1.04 10.70
N LEU A 90 -14.06 0.05 10.50
CA LEU A 90 -13.23 -0.52 11.57
C LEU A 90 -12.23 0.51 12.10
N SER A 91 -11.85 0.40 13.37
CA SER A 91 -10.77 1.23 13.91
C SER A 91 -9.41 0.78 13.36
N ALA A 92 -8.48 1.73 13.15
CA ALA A 92 -7.11 1.42 12.77
C ALA A 92 -6.43 0.45 13.76
N ARG A 93 -6.72 0.59 15.06
CA ARG A 93 -6.24 -0.34 16.10
C ARG A 93 -6.70 -1.78 15.85
N TRP A 94 -7.96 -1.98 15.45
CA TRP A 94 -8.49 -3.30 15.19
C TRP A 94 -7.93 -3.92 13.90
N VAL A 95 -7.81 -3.14 12.83
CA VAL A 95 -7.14 -3.56 11.59
C VAL A 95 -5.69 -3.97 11.86
N GLY A 96 -4.96 -3.18 12.66
CA GLY A 96 -3.61 -3.52 13.10
C GLY A 96 -3.55 -4.84 13.87
N LYS A 97 -4.51 -5.08 14.77
CA LYS A 97 -4.62 -6.35 15.52
C LYS A 97 -4.91 -7.55 14.62
N ILE A 98 -5.75 -7.38 13.60
CA ILE A 98 -6.03 -8.43 12.60
C ILE A 98 -4.73 -8.76 11.83
N GLY A 99 -4.03 -7.73 11.34
CA GLY A 99 -2.76 -7.92 10.63
C GLY A 99 -1.70 -8.61 11.48
N ALA A 100 -1.51 -8.16 12.72
CA ALA A 100 -0.52 -8.72 13.65
C ALA A 100 -0.78 -10.20 14.00
N ARG A 101 -2.03 -10.66 14.00
CA ARG A 101 -2.38 -12.07 14.24
C ARG A 101 -2.12 -12.96 13.02
N ALA A 102 -2.11 -12.39 11.82
CA ALA A 102 -1.98 -13.12 10.57
C ALA A 102 -0.52 -13.20 10.07
N LEU A 103 0.36 -12.32 10.59
CA LEU A 103 1.74 -12.20 10.17
C LEU A 103 2.67 -12.88 11.19
N PRO A 104 3.71 -13.62 10.75
CA PRO A 104 4.63 -14.30 11.65
C PRO A 104 5.71 -13.36 12.18
N GLY A 105 6.15 -13.59 13.42
CA GLY A 105 7.30 -12.91 14.02
C GLY A 105 7.19 -11.39 14.00
N GLU A 106 8.24 -10.72 13.51
CA GLU A 106 8.35 -9.25 13.46
C GLU A 106 7.58 -8.60 12.28
N TRP A 107 6.83 -9.38 11.49
CA TRP A 107 6.07 -8.83 10.38
C TRP A 107 4.82 -8.09 10.86
N THR A 108 4.64 -6.87 10.37
CA THR A 108 3.49 -6.01 10.66
C THR A 108 2.97 -5.40 9.35
N LEU A 109 1.79 -4.79 9.37
CA LEU A 109 1.28 -4.04 8.21
C LEU A 109 2.24 -2.91 7.82
N HIS A 110 2.94 -2.32 8.79
CA HIS A 110 3.94 -1.29 8.52
C HIS A 110 5.16 -1.87 7.81
N THR A 111 5.66 -3.04 8.22
CA THR A 111 6.81 -3.67 7.53
C THR A 111 6.43 -4.19 6.15
N LEU A 112 5.17 -4.62 5.92
CA LEU A 112 4.66 -4.90 4.57
C LEU A 112 4.67 -3.65 3.68
N ARG A 113 4.25 -2.50 4.21
CA ARG A 113 4.33 -1.23 3.48
C ARG A 113 5.78 -0.83 3.16
N HIS A 114 6.72 -1.05 4.08
CA HIS A 114 8.14 -0.84 3.80
C HIS A 114 8.63 -1.76 2.69
N ARG A 115 8.28 -3.05 2.74
CA ARG A 115 8.59 -4.02 1.68
C ARG A 115 8.06 -3.55 0.33
N PHE A 116 6.83 -3.05 0.26
CA PHE A 116 6.27 -2.46 -0.96
C PHE A 116 7.17 -1.34 -1.48
N GLY A 117 7.54 -0.37 -0.63
CA GLY A 117 8.44 0.73 -1.03
C GLY A 117 9.79 0.25 -1.57
N THR A 118 10.41 -0.72 -0.91
CA THR A 118 11.67 -1.32 -1.37
C THR A 118 11.53 -2.02 -2.72
N ILE A 119 10.46 -2.81 -2.91
CA ILE A 119 10.24 -3.56 -4.16
C ILE A 119 9.93 -2.60 -5.31
N SER A 120 9.04 -1.62 -5.10
CA SER A 120 8.73 -0.62 -6.12
C SER A 120 9.97 0.17 -6.55
N TYR A 121 10.83 0.55 -5.60
CA TYR A 121 12.08 1.24 -5.95
C TYR A 121 13.03 0.33 -6.76
N ARG A 122 13.16 -0.94 -6.39
CA ARG A 122 14.01 -1.89 -7.12
C ARG A 122 13.53 -2.17 -8.54
N GLN A 123 12.24 -1.99 -8.81
CA GLN A 123 11.68 -2.24 -10.13
C GLN A 123 11.98 -1.10 -11.10
N ASP A 124 11.68 0.14 -10.70
CA ASP A 124 11.70 1.27 -11.62
C ASP A 124 12.86 2.24 -11.37
N HIS A 125 13.60 2.07 -10.26
CA HIS A 125 14.65 2.97 -9.77
C HIS A 125 14.23 4.46 -9.66
N ASP A 126 12.92 4.73 -9.70
CA ASP A 126 12.33 6.06 -9.63
C ASP A 126 11.80 6.36 -8.23
N LEU A 127 12.56 7.19 -7.51
CA LEU A 127 12.21 7.69 -6.19
C LEU A 127 10.89 8.49 -6.18
N LEU A 128 10.60 9.24 -7.24
CA LEU A 128 9.42 10.11 -7.31
C LEU A 128 8.15 9.26 -7.45
N THR A 129 8.21 8.19 -8.25
CA THR A 129 7.13 7.21 -8.35
C THR A 129 6.86 6.55 -7.00
N VAL A 130 7.89 6.06 -6.30
CA VAL A 130 7.72 5.44 -4.98
C VAL A 130 7.16 6.44 -3.95
N GLN A 131 7.65 7.69 -3.97
CA GLN A 131 7.14 8.75 -3.10
C GLN A 131 5.65 9.00 -3.32
N ARG A 132 5.22 9.08 -4.58
CA ARG A 132 3.82 9.30 -4.98
C ARG A 132 2.94 8.12 -4.56
N LEU A 133 3.36 6.89 -4.84
CA LEU A 133 2.64 5.67 -4.44
C LEU A 133 2.45 5.56 -2.92
N LEU A 134 3.48 5.91 -2.16
CA LEU A 134 3.42 5.88 -0.70
C LEU A 134 2.73 7.12 -0.09
N GLY A 135 2.54 8.21 -0.85
CA GLY A 135 2.04 9.47 -0.32
C GLY A 135 2.96 10.03 0.77
N HIS A 136 4.26 10.08 0.48
CA HIS A 136 5.26 10.71 1.35
C HIS A 136 5.36 12.21 1.02
N LEU A 137 5.14 13.05 2.03
CA LEU A 137 5.26 14.51 1.91
C LEU A 137 6.69 14.96 1.63
N GLN A 138 7.68 14.26 2.19
CA GLN A 138 9.09 14.59 2.03
C GLN A 138 9.81 13.45 1.32
N VAL A 139 10.64 13.80 0.33
CA VAL A 139 11.51 12.86 -0.40
C VAL A 139 12.44 12.10 0.55
N SER A 140 12.89 12.76 1.64
CA SER A 140 13.73 12.16 2.70
C SER A 140 13.13 10.90 3.31
N THR A 141 11.80 10.81 3.40
CA THR A 141 11.12 9.61 3.91
C THR A 141 11.23 8.43 2.93
N THR A 142 11.36 8.72 1.64
CA THR A 142 11.52 7.72 0.56
C THR A 142 12.98 7.36 0.30
N GLN A 143 13.93 8.27 0.60
CA GLN A 143 15.38 8.03 0.47
C GLN A 143 15.85 6.78 1.22
N ARG A 144 15.17 6.36 2.29
CA ARG A 144 15.46 5.11 3.01
C ARG A 144 15.41 3.85 2.16
N TYR A 145 14.78 3.90 0.97
CA TYR A 145 14.71 2.76 0.05
C TYR A 145 15.82 2.77 -1.00
N VAL A 146 16.65 3.82 -1.01
CA VAL A 146 17.76 3.96 -1.94
C VAL A 146 19.04 3.56 -1.26
N GLU A 147 19.76 2.66 -1.90
CA GLU A 147 21.15 2.38 -1.60
C GLU A 147 21.96 2.89 -2.80
N PRO A 148 22.64 4.04 -2.71
CA PRO A 148 23.52 4.46 -3.78
C PRO A 148 24.69 3.48 -3.84
N ALA A 149 24.73 2.64 -4.88
CA ALA A 149 25.93 1.86 -5.17
C ALA A 149 27.07 2.86 -5.43
N LYS A 150 28.20 2.72 -4.71
CA LYS A 150 29.37 3.59 -4.93
C LYS A 150 29.87 3.51 -6.37
N GLU A 151 29.67 2.38 -7.04
CA GLU A 151 29.97 2.22 -8.46
C GLU A 151 29.10 3.11 -9.36
N ALA A 152 27.83 3.37 -9.02
CA ALA A 152 26.93 4.16 -9.84
C ALA A 152 27.42 5.62 -9.97
N MET A 153 27.87 6.23 -8.87
CA MET A 153 28.44 7.58 -8.90
C MET A 153 29.66 7.67 -9.81
N ARG A 154 30.56 6.67 -9.74
CA ARG A 154 31.76 6.62 -10.59
C ARG A 154 31.39 6.41 -12.05
N SER A 155 30.49 5.47 -12.36
CA SER A 155 30.04 5.20 -13.73
C SER A 155 29.35 6.40 -14.36
N THR A 156 28.54 7.16 -13.62
CA THR A 156 27.91 8.38 -14.13
C THR A 156 28.95 9.45 -14.49
N ILE A 157 29.94 9.69 -13.62
CA ILE A 157 31.01 10.65 -13.93
C ILE A 157 31.82 10.20 -15.14
N LEU A 158 32.16 8.91 -15.25
CA LEU A 158 32.89 8.37 -16.40
C LEU A 158 32.09 8.43 -17.71
N ALA A 159 30.76 8.27 -17.68
CA ALA A 159 29.92 8.32 -18.87
C ALA A 159 29.75 9.74 -19.45
N ILE A 160 29.95 10.78 -18.63
CA ILE A 160 29.77 12.19 -19.01
C ILE A 160 31.11 12.89 -19.26
N SER A 161 32.21 12.32 -18.73
CA SER A 161 33.56 12.82 -18.99
C SER A 161 33.98 12.42 -20.41
N ILE A 162 33.83 13.35 -21.35
CA ILE A 162 34.38 13.29 -22.72
C ILE A 162 35.90 13.47 -22.66
#